data_AF-A0A7S1GK79-F1
#
_entry.id   AF-A0A7S1GK79-F1
#
_cell.length_a   1.000
_cell.length_b   1.000
_cell.length_c   1.000
_cell.angle_alpha   90.00
_cell.angle_beta   90.00
_cell.angle_gamma   90.00
#
_symmetry.space_group_name_H-M   'P 1'
#
loop_
_entity.id
_entity.type
_entity.pdbx_description
1 polymer ?
#
loop_
_entity_poly.entity_id
_entity_poly.type
_entity_poly.pdbx_seq_one_letter_code
_entity_poly.pdbx_strand_id
1 'polypeptide(L)'
;GWSPDSRMFGVSTTSPRMNVDNGVRLYRYNGEEIKSTPWKNSTYLPDRLLEASFVPSLPNVYEDRAQSPPPKITGDAAAIAEAKKRAAEAATKPATTSSKGRYVPPSARGRSSGGTSLAERMRQEKEGSMMGATKVTKKLGGSIPGASSSGKKLPVGLSAPPAEGGKSKSAQRREKQKLAKAKKEEEEAKLKAEKEAAEQAAREAAAADPEKRARKLKKILKQIEDLKAKDLSTLNDDQKKKLASEADIRQELASLGIS
;
A
#
# COMPACT_ATOMS: atom_id res chain seq x y z
N GLY A 1 -1.26 -12.55 -11.37
CA GLY A 1 -2.11 -11.91 -12.40
C GLY A 1 -3.54 -12.40 -12.30
N TRP A 2 -4.42 -12.02 -13.23
CA TRP A 2 -5.79 -12.52 -13.32
C TRP A 2 -5.89 -13.69 -14.30
N SER A 3 -6.79 -14.64 -14.04
CA SER A 3 -7.13 -15.69 -14.99
C SER A 3 -7.87 -15.10 -16.20
N PRO A 4 -7.82 -15.76 -17.38
CA PRO A 4 -8.46 -15.21 -18.58
C PRO A 4 -9.99 -15.14 -18.46
N ASP A 5 -10.60 -15.96 -17.60
CA ASP A 5 -12.03 -15.95 -17.31
C ASP A 5 -12.43 -14.90 -16.23
N SER A 6 -11.47 -14.13 -15.70
CA SER A 6 -11.67 -13.10 -14.66
C SER A 6 -12.32 -13.59 -13.36
N ARG A 7 -12.36 -14.91 -13.09
CA ARG A 7 -12.94 -15.48 -11.86
C ARG A 7 -11.89 -15.73 -10.77
N MET A 8 -10.62 -15.81 -11.15
CA MET A 8 -9.53 -16.17 -10.27
C MET A 8 -8.38 -15.18 -10.44
N PHE A 9 -7.59 -15.02 -9.39
CA PHE A 9 -6.31 -14.33 -9.49
C PHE A 9 -5.23 -15.12 -8.75
N GLY A 10 -4.03 -15.08 -9.32
CA GLY A 10 -2.85 -15.73 -8.79
C GLY A 10 -1.91 -14.71 -8.19
N VAL A 11 -1.43 -15.01 -6.99
CA VAL A 11 -0.35 -14.28 -6.32
C VAL A 11 0.85 -15.21 -6.25
N SER A 12 1.96 -14.79 -6.83
CA SER A 12 3.20 -15.55 -6.84
C SER A 12 4.32 -14.80 -6.14
N THR A 13 5.07 -15.52 -5.32
CA THR A 13 6.35 -15.06 -4.79
C THR A 13 7.43 -15.62 -5.72
N THR A 14 8.16 -14.73 -6.41
CA THR A 14 9.17 -15.12 -7.40
C THR A 14 10.56 -14.60 -7.02
N SER A 15 11.58 -15.33 -7.44
CA SER A 15 12.98 -14.89 -7.43
C SER A 15 13.27 -14.00 -8.64
N PRO A 16 14.20 -13.03 -8.55
CA PRO A 16 15.19 -12.80 -7.48
C PRO A 16 14.73 -11.87 -6.34
N ARG A 17 13.49 -11.38 -6.38
CA ARG A 17 13.00 -10.43 -5.36
C ARG A 17 12.94 -11.05 -3.97
N MET A 18 12.51 -12.32 -3.89
CA MET A 18 12.53 -13.13 -2.68
C MET A 18 13.24 -14.46 -3.00
N ASN A 19 14.11 -14.92 -2.10
CA ASN A 19 14.89 -16.16 -2.29
C ASN A 19 14.32 -17.35 -1.49
N VAL A 20 13.31 -17.11 -0.68
CA VAL A 20 12.67 -18.10 0.20
C VAL A 20 11.16 -18.09 -0.03
N ASP A 21 10.51 -19.22 0.23
CA ASP A 21 9.05 -19.40 0.14
C ASP A 21 8.45 -19.00 -1.21
N ASN A 22 9.20 -19.27 -2.28
CA ASN A 22 8.69 -19.11 -3.64
C ASN A 22 7.53 -20.08 -3.89
N GLY A 23 6.54 -19.62 -4.66
CA GLY A 23 5.38 -20.43 -4.96
C GLY A 23 4.24 -19.61 -5.54
N VAL A 24 3.15 -20.31 -5.83
CA VAL A 24 1.93 -19.72 -6.43
C VAL A 24 0.75 -20.03 -5.54
N ARG A 25 0.00 -18.98 -5.20
CA ARG A 25 -1.28 -19.05 -4.48
C ARG A 25 -2.40 -18.57 -5.38
N LEU A 26 -3.47 -19.34 -5.48
CA LEU A 26 -4.63 -19.06 -6.31
C LEU A 26 -5.81 -18.70 -5.42
N TYR A 27 -6.42 -17.56 -5.74
CA TYR A 27 -7.59 -17.03 -5.06
C TYR A 27 -8.73 -16.88 -6.05
N ARG A 28 -9.96 -17.04 -5.58
CA ARG A 28 -11.16 -16.59 -6.30
C ARG A 28 -11.29 -15.07 -6.19
N TYR A 29 -12.12 -14.49 -7.04
CA TYR A 29 -12.41 -13.04 -6.99
C TYR A 29 -13.00 -12.57 -5.64
N ASN A 30 -13.59 -13.48 -4.86
CA ASN A 30 -14.13 -13.19 -3.51
C ASN A 30 -13.05 -13.18 -2.41
N GLY A 31 -11.79 -13.52 -2.73
CA GLY A 31 -10.68 -13.63 -1.77
C GLY A 31 -10.51 -15.02 -1.14
N GLU A 32 -11.34 -16.00 -1.49
CA GLU A 32 -11.21 -17.38 -1.03
C GLU A 32 -9.98 -18.04 -1.67
N GLU A 33 -9.12 -18.64 -0.84
CA GLU A 33 -7.96 -19.40 -1.32
C GLU A 33 -8.38 -20.76 -1.85
N ILE A 34 -8.02 -21.04 -3.10
CA ILE A 34 -8.35 -22.30 -3.78
C ILE A 34 -7.19 -23.28 -3.64
N LYS A 35 -5.97 -22.80 -3.87
CA LYS A 35 -4.78 -23.64 -3.93
C LYS A 35 -3.52 -22.85 -3.61
N SER A 36 -2.69 -23.42 -2.75
CA SER A 36 -1.32 -23.00 -2.51
C SER A 36 -0.38 -24.08 -3.01
N THR A 37 0.50 -23.72 -3.94
CA THR A 37 1.51 -24.64 -4.50
C THR A 37 2.90 -24.06 -4.21
N PRO A 38 3.62 -24.60 -3.22
CA PRO A 38 4.99 -24.19 -2.96
C PRO A 38 5.91 -24.66 -4.10
N TRP A 39 6.88 -23.83 -4.45
CA TRP A 39 7.89 -24.18 -5.45
C TRP A 39 8.97 -25.06 -4.82
N LYS A 40 9.32 -26.16 -5.50
CA LYS A 40 10.40 -27.06 -5.08
C LYS A 40 11.55 -26.99 -6.08
N ASN A 41 12.66 -26.38 -5.67
CA ASN A 41 13.83 -26.18 -6.51
C ASN A 41 14.40 -27.48 -7.11
N SER A 42 14.24 -28.61 -6.41
CA SER A 42 14.70 -29.92 -6.88
C SER A 42 13.86 -30.53 -8.01
N THR A 43 12.63 -30.03 -8.21
CA THR A 43 11.67 -30.61 -9.17
C THR A 43 11.70 -29.90 -10.52
N TYR A 44 12.20 -28.67 -10.57
CA TYR A 44 12.08 -27.80 -11.73
C TYR A 44 13.44 -27.23 -12.15
N LEU A 45 13.59 -26.99 -13.45
CA LEU A 45 14.74 -26.33 -14.06
C LEU A 45 14.26 -25.07 -14.77
N PRO A 46 14.82 -23.87 -14.49
CA PRO A 46 15.84 -23.60 -13.48
C PRO A 46 15.32 -23.83 -12.05
N ASP A 47 16.24 -23.95 -11.09
CA ASP A 47 15.97 -24.21 -9.66
C ASP A 47 15.28 -23.03 -8.95
N ARG A 48 14.64 -22.11 -9.68
CA ARG A 48 14.04 -20.88 -9.20
C ARG A 48 12.74 -20.60 -9.92
N LEU A 49 11.73 -20.16 -9.17
CA LEU A 49 10.50 -19.64 -9.75
C LEU A 49 10.75 -18.19 -10.20
N LEU A 50 10.87 -17.99 -11.51
CA LEU A 50 11.12 -16.67 -12.10
C LEU A 50 9.82 -15.92 -12.39
N GLU A 51 8.82 -16.62 -12.92
CA GLU A 51 7.53 -16.06 -13.30
C GLU A 51 6.41 -17.08 -13.06
N ALA A 52 5.23 -16.56 -12.71
CA ALA A 52 3.99 -17.30 -12.80
C ALA A 52 2.92 -16.42 -13.44
N SER A 53 2.46 -16.82 -14.62
CA SER A 53 1.42 -16.14 -15.37
C SER A 53 0.34 -17.13 -15.81
N PHE A 54 -0.87 -16.62 -16.02
CA PHE A 54 -1.93 -17.42 -16.61
C PHE A 54 -1.72 -17.51 -18.11
N VAL A 55 -1.98 -18.68 -18.68
CA VAL A 55 -1.97 -18.86 -20.14
C VAL A 55 -3.15 -18.06 -20.71
N PRO A 56 -2.93 -17.12 -21.64
CA PRO A 56 -4.01 -16.38 -22.26
C PRO A 56 -4.90 -17.33 -23.07
N SER A 57 -6.20 -17.06 -23.10
CA SER A 57 -7.15 -17.82 -23.92
C SER A 57 -7.50 -17.07 -25.20
N LEU A 58 -7.99 -17.82 -26.18
CA LEU A 58 -8.61 -17.24 -27.35
C LEU A 58 -9.85 -16.40 -26.95
N PRO A 59 -10.24 -15.41 -27.78
CA PRO A 59 -11.48 -14.66 -27.58
C PRO A 59 -12.69 -15.61 -27.54
N ASN A 60 -13.70 -15.29 -26.73
CA ASN A 60 -14.96 -16.05 -26.61
C ASN A 60 -14.84 -17.49 -26.07
N VAL A 61 -13.68 -17.89 -25.52
CA VAL A 61 -13.54 -19.20 -24.85
C VAL A 61 -14.25 -19.22 -23.50
N TYR A 62 -14.26 -18.08 -22.81
CA TYR A 62 -14.92 -17.93 -21.52
C TYR A 62 -16.10 -16.97 -21.67
N GLU A 63 -17.23 -17.35 -21.07
CA GLU A 63 -18.40 -16.48 -20.99
C GLU A 63 -18.10 -15.22 -20.18
N ASP A 64 -18.60 -14.07 -20.66
CA ASP A 64 -18.53 -12.81 -19.94
C ASP A 64 -19.18 -12.93 -18.57
N ARG A 65 -18.45 -12.46 -17.57
CA ARG A 65 -18.91 -12.51 -16.20
C ARG A 65 -20.11 -11.56 -16.03
N ALA A 66 -21.19 -12.07 -15.44
CA ALA A 66 -22.25 -11.22 -14.92
C ALA A 66 -21.66 -10.11 -14.02
N GLN A 67 -22.22 -8.91 -14.09
CA GLN A 67 -21.76 -7.77 -13.31
C GLN A 67 -21.60 -8.17 -11.84
N SER A 68 -20.43 -7.87 -11.26
CA SER A 68 -20.13 -8.24 -9.88
C SER A 68 -21.25 -7.75 -8.96
N PRO A 69 -21.71 -8.57 -7.98
CA PRO A 69 -22.70 -8.14 -7.03
C PRO A 69 -22.27 -6.81 -6.40
N PRO A 70 -23.18 -5.85 -6.21
CA PRO A 70 -22.85 -4.61 -5.55
C PRO A 70 -22.24 -4.92 -4.17
N PRO A 71 -21.22 -4.16 -3.74
CA PRO A 71 -20.58 -4.39 -2.45
C PRO A 71 -21.66 -4.43 -1.35
N LYS A 72 -21.55 -5.38 -0.42
CA LYS A 72 -22.40 -5.41 0.76
C LYS A 72 -22.22 -4.09 1.49
N ILE A 73 -23.29 -3.30 1.51
CA ILE A 73 -23.30 -1.99 2.17
C ILE A 73 -23.37 -2.26 3.66
N THR A 74 -22.25 -2.09 4.34
CA THR A 74 -22.21 -2.05 5.80
C THR A 74 -22.48 -0.62 6.23
N GLY A 75 -23.68 -0.36 6.74
CA GLY A 75 -24.14 0.96 7.19
C GLY A 75 -25.54 0.87 7.78
N ASP A 76 -26.04 1.96 8.34
CA ASP A 76 -27.38 1.97 8.96
C ASP A 76 -28.47 1.60 7.95
N ALA A 77 -29.58 1.03 8.45
CA ALA A 77 -30.66 0.50 7.61
C ALA A 77 -31.18 1.49 6.55
N ALA A 78 -31.15 2.80 6.86
CA ALA A 78 -31.51 3.88 5.93
C ALA A 78 -30.54 4.01 4.74
N ALA A 79 -29.22 3.93 4.98
CA ALA A 79 -28.20 4.00 3.94
C ALA A 79 -28.23 2.76 3.03
N ILE A 80 -28.51 1.59 3.60
CA ILE A 80 -28.69 0.34 2.85
C ILE A 80 -29.94 0.44 1.94
N ALA A 81 -31.04 1.00 2.45
CA ALA A 81 -32.27 1.16 1.68
C ALA A 81 -32.12 2.15 0.52
N GLU A 82 -31.46 3.28 0.73
CA GLU A 82 -31.25 4.29 -0.32
C GLU A 82 -30.35 3.76 -1.45
N ALA A 83 -29.28 3.05 -1.10
CA ALA A 83 -28.37 2.51 -2.09
C ALA A 83 -28.95 1.29 -2.84
N LYS A 84 -29.79 0.46 -2.19
CA LYS A 84 -30.58 -0.56 -2.90
C LYS A 84 -31.55 0.06 -3.90
N LYS A 85 -32.21 1.18 -3.56
CA LYS A 85 -33.06 1.92 -4.51
C LYS A 85 -32.26 2.44 -5.71
N ARG A 86 -31.07 3.03 -5.49
CA ARG A 86 -30.20 3.50 -6.58
C ARG A 86 -29.70 2.37 -7.49
N ALA A 87 -29.40 1.20 -6.92
CA ALA A 87 -28.99 0.02 -7.70
C ALA A 87 -30.15 -0.55 -8.54
N ALA A 88 -31.37 -0.59 -7.99
CA ALA A 88 -32.56 -1.02 -8.71
C ALA A 88 -32.94 -0.05 -9.84
N GLU A 89 -32.79 1.27 -9.62
CA GLU A 89 -33.05 2.30 -10.63
C GLU A 89 -32.00 2.31 -11.76
N ALA A 90 -30.76 1.87 -11.46
CA ALA A 90 -29.72 1.68 -12.48
C ALA A 90 -29.97 0.44 -13.35
N ALA A 91 -30.68 -0.57 -12.84
CA ALA A 91 -31.00 -1.80 -13.56
C ALA A 91 -32.23 -1.69 -14.48
N THR A 92 -33.12 -0.72 -14.26
CA THR A 92 -34.36 -0.54 -15.03
C THR A 92 -34.25 0.50 -16.16
N LYS A 93 -33.11 1.17 -16.31
CA LYS A 93 -32.89 2.09 -17.45
C LYS A 93 -32.53 1.26 -18.68
N PRO A 94 -33.34 1.27 -19.75
CA PRO A 94 -32.96 0.61 -20.99
C PRO A 94 -31.67 1.24 -21.50
N ALA A 95 -30.81 0.41 -22.10
CA ALA A 95 -29.57 0.82 -22.74
C ALA A 95 -29.84 1.69 -23.98
N THR A 96 -30.38 2.88 -23.79
CA THR A 96 -30.48 3.90 -24.82
C THR A 96 -29.11 4.57 -24.91
N THR A 97 -28.31 4.08 -25.84
CA THR A 97 -27.40 4.85 -26.71
C THR A 97 -27.06 6.26 -26.20
N SER A 98 -26.21 6.36 -25.18
CA SER A 98 -25.43 7.58 -24.96
C SER A 98 -23.96 7.25 -25.25
N SER A 99 -23.45 7.91 -26.28
CA SER A 99 -22.11 7.76 -26.82
C SER A 99 -21.04 7.92 -25.73
N LYS A 100 -20.10 6.96 -25.67
CA LYS A 100 -18.69 7.08 -25.24
C LYS A 100 -18.37 8.33 -24.41
N GLY A 101 -18.80 8.33 -23.14
CA GLY A 101 -18.44 9.36 -22.18
C GLY A 101 -17.01 9.17 -21.67
N ARG A 102 -16.05 9.90 -22.26
CA ARG A 102 -14.71 10.09 -21.71
C ARG A 102 -14.83 10.57 -20.26
N TYR A 103 -14.12 9.92 -19.33
CA TYR A 103 -14.12 10.31 -17.93
C TYR A 103 -13.66 11.77 -17.77
N VAL A 104 -14.56 12.62 -17.27
CA VAL A 104 -14.23 14.01 -16.91
C VAL A 104 -13.77 14.00 -15.46
N PRO A 105 -12.56 14.48 -15.14
CA PRO A 105 -12.07 14.52 -13.77
C PRO A 105 -12.90 15.50 -12.91
N PRO A 106 -13.00 15.28 -11.59
CA PRO A 106 -13.90 16.03 -10.71
C PRO A 106 -13.75 17.56 -10.78
N SER A 107 -12.52 18.07 -11.00
CA SER A 107 -12.26 19.50 -11.12
C SER A 107 -12.87 20.16 -12.37
N ALA A 108 -13.35 19.38 -13.33
CA ALA A 108 -13.94 19.87 -14.57
C ALA A 108 -15.47 19.64 -14.64
N ARG A 109 -16.04 18.93 -13.66
CA ARG A 109 -17.49 18.72 -13.57
C ARG A 109 -18.10 19.93 -12.86
N GLY A 110 -18.79 20.79 -13.60
CA GLY A 110 -19.50 21.96 -13.04
C GLY A 110 -19.27 23.29 -13.75
N ARG A 111 -18.34 23.35 -14.73
CA ARG A 111 -18.30 24.48 -15.68
C ARG A 111 -19.29 24.24 -16.81
N SER A 112 -20.57 24.28 -16.48
CA SER A 112 -21.66 24.36 -17.46
C SER A 112 -21.79 25.79 -17.97
N SER A 113 -20.83 26.22 -18.78
CA SER A 113 -21.00 27.32 -19.75
C SER A 113 -19.76 27.39 -20.66
N GLY A 114 -19.92 26.89 -21.89
CA GLY A 114 -19.19 27.33 -23.10
C GLY A 114 -17.68 27.56 -23.02
N GLY A 115 -16.88 26.61 -22.53
CA GLY A 115 -15.42 26.66 -22.62
C GLY A 115 -14.89 25.81 -23.76
N THR A 116 -14.44 26.46 -24.83
CA THR A 116 -13.82 25.88 -26.04
C THR A 116 -12.73 24.85 -25.72
N SER A 117 -12.65 23.80 -26.55
CA SER A 117 -11.70 22.69 -26.34
C SER A 117 -10.22 23.17 -26.37
N LEU A 118 -9.28 22.41 -25.82
CA LEU A 118 -7.84 22.74 -25.87
C LEU A 118 -7.36 23.04 -27.31
N ALA A 119 -7.90 22.33 -28.29
CA ALA A 119 -7.60 22.54 -29.71
C ALA A 119 -8.07 23.91 -30.22
N GLU A 120 -9.17 24.41 -29.67
CA GLU A 120 -9.77 25.68 -30.03
C GLU A 120 -9.12 26.84 -29.27
N ARG A 121 -8.63 26.60 -28.05
CA ARG A 121 -7.72 27.49 -27.33
C ARG A 121 -6.38 27.64 -28.04
N MET A 122 -5.81 26.54 -28.55
CA MET A 122 -4.57 26.56 -29.35
C MET A 122 -4.73 27.30 -30.69
N ARG A 123 -5.92 27.28 -31.30
CA ARG A 123 -6.24 28.08 -32.49
C ARG A 123 -6.40 29.57 -32.15
N GLN A 124 -7.09 29.88 -31.05
CA GLN A 124 -7.20 31.25 -30.54
C GLN A 124 -5.85 31.87 -30.16
N GLU A 125 -4.93 31.08 -29.59
CA GLU A 125 -3.57 31.53 -29.28
C GLU A 125 -2.73 31.74 -30.55
N LYS A 126 -3.00 30.98 -31.62
CA LYS A 126 -2.30 31.11 -32.91
C LYS A 126 -2.82 32.26 -33.78
N GLU A 127 -4.11 32.60 -33.66
CA GLU A 127 -4.76 33.69 -34.39
C GLU A 127 -4.74 35.02 -33.59
N GLY A 128 -4.59 34.97 -32.27
CA GLY A 128 -4.63 36.14 -31.37
C GLY A 128 -3.29 36.79 -31.02
N SER A 129 -2.16 36.28 -31.53
CA SER A 129 -0.82 36.80 -31.21
C SER A 129 -0.10 37.39 -32.43
N MET A 130 -0.73 38.37 -33.08
CA MET A 130 -0.07 39.27 -34.03
C MET A 130 0.00 40.70 -33.49
N MET A 131 0.46 40.88 -32.25
CA MET A 131 0.90 42.17 -31.72
C MET A 131 2.04 41.99 -30.72
N GLY A 132 3.25 42.39 -31.12
CA GLY A 132 4.29 42.84 -30.19
C GLY A 132 5.25 41.78 -29.65
N ALA A 133 6.14 41.26 -30.51
CA ALA A 133 7.38 40.66 -30.06
C ALA A 133 8.34 41.77 -29.55
N THR A 134 8.36 42.06 -28.25
CA THR A 134 9.40 42.88 -27.63
C THR A 134 10.45 41.99 -26.96
N LYS A 135 11.68 42.11 -27.48
CA LYS A 135 12.89 41.43 -27.02
C LYS A 135 13.14 41.67 -25.52
N VAL A 136 13.36 40.59 -24.78
CA VAL A 136 13.92 40.64 -23.43
C VAL A 136 15.44 40.76 -23.55
N THR A 137 15.97 41.96 -23.34
CA THR A 137 17.42 42.17 -23.11
C THR A 137 17.67 42.55 -21.66
N LYS A 138 18.50 41.72 -21.03
CA LYS A 138 19.06 41.77 -19.67
C LYS A 138 19.83 43.06 -19.40
N LYS A 139 19.50 43.82 -18.33
CA LYS A 139 20.50 44.54 -17.51
C LYS A 139 19.99 44.90 -16.10
N LEU A 140 20.87 44.64 -15.13
CA LEU A 140 20.88 45.04 -13.71
C LEU A 140 20.79 46.56 -13.49
N GLY A 141 20.31 46.95 -12.31
CA GLY A 141 20.84 48.11 -11.57
C GLY A 141 19.78 49.10 -11.11
N GLY A 142 19.64 49.28 -9.79
CA GLY A 142 18.56 50.04 -9.16
C GLY A 142 18.70 51.56 -9.21
N SER A 143 17.62 52.25 -8.87
CA SER A 143 17.54 53.23 -7.77
C SER A 143 16.19 53.96 -7.82
N ILE A 144 15.60 54.14 -6.63
CA ILE A 144 14.42 54.98 -6.33
C ILE A 144 14.98 56.36 -5.94
N PRO A 145 14.35 57.49 -6.32
CA PRO A 145 13.52 58.20 -5.33
C PRO A 145 12.34 59.01 -5.90
N GLY A 146 11.26 59.15 -5.12
CA GLY A 146 10.41 60.35 -5.17
C GLY A 146 8.91 60.16 -5.41
N ALA A 147 8.19 59.85 -4.33
CA ALA A 147 6.84 60.28 -3.98
C ALA A 147 5.89 60.84 -5.07
N SER A 148 4.80 60.12 -5.33
CA SER A 148 3.47 60.75 -5.26
C SER A 148 2.44 59.75 -4.74
N SER A 149 1.68 60.27 -3.78
CA SER A 149 0.55 59.68 -3.09
C SER A 149 -0.61 59.40 -4.03
N SER A 150 -1.58 58.65 -3.48
CA SER A 150 -2.99 58.58 -3.88
C SER A 150 -3.43 57.44 -4.82
N GLY A 151 -4.46 56.71 -4.38
CA GLY A 151 -5.36 55.99 -5.28
C GLY A 151 -5.41 54.47 -5.14
N LYS A 152 -5.81 53.95 -3.97
CA LYS A 152 -6.50 52.65 -3.90
C LYS A 152 -7.72 52.69 -4.84
N LYS A 153 -7.77 51.84 -5.87
CA LYS A 153 -9.01 51.55 -6.60
C LYS A 153 -9.55 50.20 -6.13
N LEU A 154 -10.42 50.27 -5.12
CA LEU A 154 -11.38 49.21 -4.79
C LEU A 154 -12.66 49.47 -5.60
N PRO A 155 -13.36 48.43 -6.10
CA PRO A 155 -14.71 48.60 -6.64
C PRO A 155 -15.72 48.93 -5.52
N VAL A 156 -16.73 49.71 -5.88
CA VAL A 156 -17.69 50.34 -4.97
C VAL A 156 -18.68 49.33 -4.37
N GLY A 157 -18.89 49.39 -3.04
CA GLY A 157 -20.03 48.75 -2.37
C GLY A 157 -19.79 47.38 -1.71
N LEU A 158 -18.92 47.29 -0.69
CA LEU A 158 -19.17 46.52 0.56
C LEU A 158 -18.04 46.79 1.56
N SER A 159 -18.41 47.17 2.78
CA SER A 159 -17.52 47.35 3.92
C SER A 159 -16.85 46.02 4.32
N ALA A 160 -15.54 46.03 4.52
CA ALA A 160 -14.82 44.90 5.11
C ALA A 160 -15.03 44.91 6.64
N PRO A 161 -15.61 43.86 7.25
CA PRO A 161 -15.49 43.65 8.69
C PRO A 161 -14.07 43.16 9.04
N PRO A 162 -13.55 43.48 10.24
CA PRO A 162 -12.22 43.07 10.66
C PRO A 162 -12.16 41.54 10.81
N ALA A 163 -11.32 40.89 10.01
CA ALA A 163 -11.09 39.45 10.12
C ALA A 163 -10.22 39.16 11.37
N GLU A 164 -10.88 38.74 12.45
CA GLU A 164 -10.25 38.09 13.59
C GLU A 164 -9.58 36.76 13.17
N GLY A 165 -8.35 36.56 13.65
CA GLY A 165 -7.95 35.28 14.27
C GLY A 165 -7.59 34.06 13.40
N GLY A 166 -7.51 34.16 12.07
CA GLY A 166 -7.14 33.01 11.23
C GLY A 166 -5.63 32.71 11.21
N LYS A 167 -5.17 31.65 11.89
CA LYS A 167 -3.78 31.16 11.81
C LYS A 167 -3.32 31.06 10.34
N SER A 168 -2.15 31.63 10.03
CA SER A 168 -1.55 31.61 8.68
C SER A 168 -1.51 30.22 8.06
N LYS A 169 -1.65 30.12 6.73
CA LYS A 169 -1.58 28.86 5.96
C LYS A 169 -0.30 28.05 6.26
N SER A 170 0.80 28.69 6.67
CA SER A 170 2.03 28.02 7.10
C SER A 170 1.89 27.34 8.47
N ALA A 171 1.12 27.91 9.40
CA ALA A 171 0.84 27.33 10.70
C ALA A 171 -0.03 26.06 10.60
N GLN A 172 -1.03 26.08 9.72
CA GLN A 172 -1.88 24.90 9.46
C GLN A 172 -1.09 23.71 8.87
N ARG A 173 -0.10 23.97 8.00
CA ARG A 173 0.75 22.90 7.43
C ARG A 173 1.66 22.27 8.49
N ARG A 174 2.19 23.07 9.43
CA ARG A 174 3.03 22.57 10.53
C ARG A 174 2.24 21.73 11.53
N GLU A 175 1.00 22.12 11.87
CA GLU A 175 0.14 21.31 12.74
C GLU A 175 -0.23 19.97 12.09
N LYS A 176 -0.56 19.95 10.80
CA LYS A 176 -0.85 18.70 10.07
C LYS A 176 0.36 17.76 10.02
N GLN A 177 1.57 18.30 9.88
CA GLN A 177 2.79 17.50 9.88
C GLN A 177 3.11 16.90 11.27
N LYS A 178 2.88 17.66 12.35
CA LYS A 178 3.04 17.16 13.72
C LYS A 178 2.05 16.03 14.03
N LEU A 179 0.79 16.18 13.62
CA LEU A 179 -0.24 15.14 13.78
C LEU A 179 0.10 13.87 13.00
N ALA A 180 0.61 14.00 11.77
CA ALA A 180 1.03 12.85 10.97
C ALA A 180 2.24 12.12 11.58
N LYS A 181 3.17 12.86 12.20
CA LYS A 181 4.33 12.26 12.88
C LYS A 181 3.91 11.53 14.15
N ALA A 182 3.06 12.14 14.97
CA ALA A 182 2.54 11.52 16.21
C ALA A 182 1.77 10.22 15.92
N LYS A 183 0.94 10.19 14.87
CA LYS A 183 0.22 8.97 14.49
C LYS A 183 1.14 7.83 14.05
N LYS A 184 2.22 8.14 13.33
CA LYS A 184 3.21 7.12 12.91
C LYS A 184 3.98 6.56 14.10
N GLU A 185 4.35 7.42 15.04
CA GLU A 185 5.05 7.01 16.26
C GLU A 185 4.17 6.15 17.17
N GLU A 186 2.86 6.46 17.25
CA GLU A 186 1.89 5.64 17.99
C GLU A 186 1.64 4.27 17.31
N GLU A 187 1.57 4.23 15.98
CA GLU A 187 1.43 2.98 15.22
C GLU A 187 2.67 2.09 15.36
N GLU A 188 3.86 2.68 15.30
CA GLU A 188 5.13 1.97 15.49
C GLU A 188 5.29 1.44 16.92
N ALA A 189 4.88 2.22 17.93
CA ALA A 189 4.85 1.78 19.33
C ALA A 189 3.85 0.62 19.55
N LYS A 190 2.67 0.68 18.92
CA LYS A 190 1.67 -0.39 18.97
C LYS A 190 2.16 -1.67 18.30
N LEU A 191 2.78 -1.58 17.12
CA LEU A 191 3.36 -2.72 16.43
C LEU A 191 4.50 -3.37 17.22
N LYS A 192 5.30 -2.57 17.94
CA LYS A 192 6.37 -3.10 18.79
C LYS A 192 5.79 -3.80 20.02
N ALA A 193 4.79 -3.22 20.68
CA ALA A 193 4.10 -3.83 21.81
C ALA A 193 3.38 -5.14 21.42
N GLU A 194 2.76 -5.19 20.24
CA GLU A 194 2.09 -6.40 19.75
C GLU A 194 3.09 -7.53 19.45
N LYS A 195 4.26 -7.20 18.90
CA LYS A 195 5.33 -8.19 18.69
C LYS A 195 5.92 -8.71 19.99
N GLU A 196 6.15 -7.84 20.96
CA GLU A 196 6.65 -8.24 22.29
C GLU A 196 5.63 -9.10 23.04
N ALA A 197 4.33 -8.78 22.94
CA ALA A 197 3.26 -9.59 23.51
C ALA A 197 3.12 -10.97 22.82
N ALA A 198 3.25 -11.02 21.49
CA ALA A 198 3.21 -12.28 20.74
C ALA A 198 4.42 -13.18 21.05
N GLU A 199 5.61 -12.60 21.25
CA GLU A 199 6.82 -13.34 21.64
C GLU A 199 6.73 -13.87 23.08
N GLN A 200 6.18 -13.08 24.00
CA GLN A 200 5.91 -13.51 25.37
C GLN A 200 4.88 -14.65 25.41
N ALA A 201 3.75 -14.52 24.68
CA ALA A 201 2.74 -15.59 24.59
C ALA A 201 3.31 -16.88 23.98
N ALA A 202 4.18 -16.79 22.96
CA ALA A 202 4.84 -17.95 22.39
C ALA A 202 5.83 -18.61 23.38
N ARG A 203 6.51 -17.82 24.22
CA ARG A 203 7.42 -18.31 25.26
C ARG A 203 6.67 -18.99 26.40
N GLU A 204 5.52 -18.46 26.80
CA GLU A 204 4.64 -19.06 27.81
C GLU A 204 3.99 -20.36 27.29
N ALA A 205 3.51 -20.38 26.04
CA ALA A 205 2.98 -21.60 25.43
C ALA A 205 4.05 -22.71 25.28
N ALA A 206 5.31 -22.33 25.01
CA ALA A 206 6.44 -23.27 25.00
C ALA A 206 6.90 -23.69 26.42
N ALA A 207 6.54 -22.94 27.47
CA ALA A 207 6.75 -23.34 28.85
C ALA A 207 5.66 -24.31 29.35
N ALA A 208 4.45 -24.25 28.77
CA ALA A 208 3.32 -25.13 29.10
C ALA A 208 3.44 -26.56 28.54
N ASP A 209 4.32 -26.81 27.57
CA ASP A 209 4.58 -28.15 27.02
C ASP A 209 6.04 -28.58 27.31
N PRO A 210 6.29 -29.21 28.47
CA PRO A 210 7.64 -29.58 28.89
C PRO A 210 8.29 -30.61 27.96
N GLU A 211 7.49 -31.44 27.27
CA GLU A 211 8.01 -32.41 26.29
C GLU A 211 8.54 -31.73 25.02
N LYS A 212 7.81 -30.76 24.47
CA LYS A 212 8.29 -29.99 23.31
C LYS A 212 9.56 -29.21 23.64
N ARG A 213 9.65 -28.65 24.85
CA ARG A 213 10.84 -27.96 25.35
C ARG A 213 12.02 -28.92 25.48
N ALA A 214 11.83 -30.09 26.09
CA ALA A 214 12.85 -31.12 26.19
C ALA A 214 13.35 -31.58 24.80
N ARG A 215 12.47 -31.80 23.83
CA ARG A 215 12.86 -32.17 22.44
C ARG A 215 13.69 -31.08 21.78
N LYS A 216 13.33 -29.80 21.98
CA LYS A 216 14.09 -28.66 21.45
C LYS A 216 15.47 -28.55 22.09
N LEU A 217 15.57 -28.71 23.41
CA LEU A 217 16.85 -28.71 24.14
C LEU A 217 17.74 -29.88 23.71
N LYS A 218 17.20 -31.10 23.56
CA LYS A 218 17.92 -32.27 23.01
C LYS A 218 18.46 -32.00 21.60
N LYS A 219 17.70 -31.33 20.75
CA LYS A 219 18.15 -30.94 19.40
C LYS A 219 19.32 -29.96 19.45
N ILE A 220 19.30 -29.01 20.37
CA ILE A 220 20.40 -28.04 20.55
C ILE A 220 21.65 -28.74 21.11
N LEU A 221 21.51 -29.68 22.04
CA LEU A 221 22.63 -30.49 22.54
C LEU A 221 23.31 -31.28 21.42
N LYS A 222 22.54 -31.91 20.53
CA LYS A 222 23.10 -32.59 19.35
C LYS A 222 23.88 -31.63 18.43
N GLN A 223 23.36 -30.42 18.21
CA GLN A 223 24.08 -29.40 17.45
C GLN A 223 25.38 -28.95 18.14
N ILE A 224 25.37 -28.88 19.47
CA ILE A 224 26.55 -28.56 20.28
C ILE A 224 27.59 -29.67 20.16
N GLU A 225 27.19 -30.95 20.19
CA GLU A 225 28.08 -32.10 19.96
C GLU A 225 28.72 -32.04 18.56
N ASP A 226 27.92 -31.76 17.52
CA ASP A 226 28.41 -31.57 16.14
C ASP A 226 29.37 -30.38 16.02
N LEU A 227 29.20 -29.34 16.85
CA LEU A 227 30.08 -28.17 16.91
C LEU A 227 31.35 -28.43 17.70
N LYS A 228 31.31 -29.28 18.73
CA LYS A 228 32.50 -29.73 19.49
C LYS A 228 33.42 -30.62 18.67
N ALA A 229 32.86 -31.38 17.72
CA ALA A 229 33.63 -32.19 16.78
C ALA A 229 34.36 -31.35 15.71
N LYS A 230 34.13 -30.03 15.66
CA LYS A 230 34.79 -29.11 14.72
C LYS A 230 35.87 -28.30 15.42
N ASP A 231 36.87 -27.87 14.66
CA ASP A 231 37.98 -27.06 15.18
C ASP A 231 37.51 -25.70 15.69
N LEU A 232 37.80 -25.40 16.96
CA LEU A 232 37.34 -24.18 17.65
C LEU A 232 37.77 -22.87 16.95
N SER A 233 38.85 -22.90 16.17
CA SER A 233 39.36 -21.74 15.41
C SER A 233 38.49 -21.38 14.20
N THR A 234 37.66 -22.31 13.72
CA THR A 234 36.79 -22.12 12.54
C THR A 234 35.37 -21.70 12.92
N LEU A 235 35.04 -21.69 14.22
CA LEU A 235 33.70 -21.40 14.71
C LEU A 235 33.42 -19.90 14.79
N ASN A 236 32.22 -19.52 14.37
CA ASN A 236 31.67 -18.17 14.52
C ASN A 236 31.32 -17.87 15.99
N ASP A 237 31.26 -16.60 16.38
CA ASP A 237 31.03 -16.18 17.76
C ASP A 237 29.68 -16.68 18.32
N ASP A 238 28.66 -16.79 17.48
CA ASP A 238 27.37 -17.37 17.87
C ASP A 238 27.44 -18.88 18.13
N GLN A 239 28.35 -19.60 17.45
CA GLN A 239 28.59 -21.02 17.72
C GLN A 239 29.36 -21.19 19.03
N LYS A 240 30.33 -20.31 19.32
CA LYS A 240 31.03 -20.27 20.62
C LYS A 240 30.08 -19.98 21.78
N LYS A 241 29.12 -19.05 21.61
CA LYS A 241 28.07 -18.80 22.60
C LYS A 241 27.20 -20.02 22.86
N LYS A 242 26.83 -20.78 21.80
CA LYS A 242 26.09 -22.04 21.94
C LYS A 242 26.87 -23.10 22.72
N LEU A 243 28.18 -23.23 22.45
CA LEU A 243 29.06 -24.11 23.22
C LEU A 243 29.12 -23.68 24.70
N ALA A 244 29.19 -22.38 24.98
CA ALA A 244 29.21 -21.85 26.36
C ALA A 244 27.89 -22.13 27.10
N SER A 245 26.74 -22.05 26.42
CA SER A 245 25.41 -22.29 27.00
C SER A 245 25.08 -23.78 27.26
N GLU A 246 26.00 -24.71 26.97
CA GLU A 246 25.74 -26.14 27.12
C GLU A 246 25.38 -26.53 28.56
N ALA A 247 26.09 -25.96 29.56
CA ALA A 247 25.84 -26.27 30.97
C ALA A 247 24.42 -25.88 31.38
N ASP A 248 23.97 -24.70 30.96
CA ASP A 248 22.62 -24.18 31.25
C ASP A 248 21.54 -25.06 30.60
N ILE A 249 21.77 -25.48 29.35
CA ILE A 249 20.83 -26.36 28.62
C ILE A 249 20.72 -27.74 29.29
N ARG A 250 21.81 -28.29 29.83
CA ARG A 250 21.78 -29.55 30.58
C ARG A 250 21.06 -29.41 31.93
N GLN A 251 21.24 -28.30 32.63
CA GLN A 251 20.50 -28.00 33.85
C GLN A 251 19.01 -27.84 33.59
N GLU A 252 18.65 -27.17 32.50
CA GLU A 252 17.24 -27.00 32.09
C GLU A 252 16.59 -28.32 31.66
N LEU A 253 17.33 -29.21 31.01
CA LEU A 253 16.83 -30.55 30.70
C LEU A 253 16.64 -31.39 31.98
N ALA A 254 17.57 -31.29 32.94
CA ALA A 254 17.47 -31.96 34.23
C ALA A 254 16.29 -31.45 35.07
N SER A 255 16.01 -30.14 35.07
CA SER A 255 14.87 -29.56 35.79
C SER A 255 13.52 -29.95 35.19
N LEU A 256 13.47 -30.28 33.90
CA LEU A 256 12.27 -30.78 33.23
C LEU A 256 11.99 -32.26 33.52
N GLY A 257 12.96 -33.02 34.07
CA GLY A 257 12.74 -34.41 34.55
C GLY A 257 12.33 -35.45 33.48
N ILE A 258 12.37 -35.08 32.21
CA ILE A 258 11.97 -35.95 31.08
C ILE A 258 13.26 -36.55 30.49
N SER A 259 13.64 -37.73 31.00
CA SER A 259 14.77 -38.52 30.47
C SER A 259 14.53 -38.95 29.03
#